data_AF-A0A847HYW3-F1
#
_entry.id   AF-A0A847HYW3-F1
#
_cell.length_a   1.000
_cell.length_b   1.000
_cell.length_c   1.000
_cell.angle_alpha   90.00
_cell.angle_beta   90.00
_cell.angle_gamma   90.00
#
_symmetry.space_group_name_H-M   'P 1'
#
loop_
_entity.id
_entity.type
_entity.pdbx_description
1 polymer ?
#
loop_
_entity_poly.entity_id
_entity_poly.type
_entity_poly.pdbx_seq_one_letter_code
_entity_poly.pdbx_strand_id
1 'polypeptide(L)' 'NVFDIDPFVLALTDAAVYALLFPACDYLLADANGDGMVNVFDIDPFVALLAGG' A
#
# COMPACT_ATOMS: atom_id res chain seq x y z
N ASN A 1 10.89 4.12 4.57
CA ASN A 1 11.06 3.86 6.03
C ASN A 1 10.45 2.50 6.34
N VAL A 2 10.89 1.74 7.35
CA VAL A 2 10.24 0.43 7.63
C VAL A 2 8.77 0.62 8.05
N PHE A 3 8.45 1.79 8.61
CA PHE A 3 7.10 2.19 8.99
C PHE A 3 6.11 2.31 7.82
N ASP A 4 6.60 2.37 6.57
CA ASP A 4 5.74 2.46 5.38
C ASP A 4 5.34 1.06 4.86
N ILE A 5 6.06 0.01 5.30
CA ILE A 5 5.85 -1.37 4.84
C ILE A 5 4.64 -2.00 5.54
N ASP A 6 4.51 -1.85 6.85
CA ASP A 6 3.41 -2.42 7.63
C ASP A 6 2.02 -1.95 7.15
N PRO A 7 1.75 -0.64 6.95
CA PRO A 7 0.47 -0.18 6.41
C PRO A 7 0.26 -0.60 4.95
N PHE A 8 1.32 -0.69 4.14
CA PHE A 8 1.23 -1.17 2.76
C PHE A 8 0.82 -2.65 2.69
N VAL A 9 1.47 -3.52 3.48
CA VAL A 9 1.12 -4.95 3.55
C VAL A 9 -0.30 -5.13 4.11
N LEU A 10 -0.71 -4.31 5.07
CA LEU A 10 -2.07 -4.36 5.58
C LEU A 10 -3.10 -3.98 4.51
N ALA A 11 -2.89 -2.88 3.76
CA ALA A 11 -3.77 -2.48 2.66
C ALA A 11 -3.86 -3.57 1.57
N LEU A 12 -2.76 -4.28 1.33
CA LEU A 12 -2.67 -5.36 0.34
C LEU A 12 -3.36 -6.65 0.78
N THR A 13 -3.29 -6.99 2.07
CA THR A 13 -3.79 -8.27 2.60
C THR A 13 -5.23 -8.16 3.12
N ASP A 14 -5.60 -7.01 3.69
CA ASP A 14 -6.92 -6.77 4.28
C ASP A 14 -7.29 -5.28 4.27
N ALA A 15 -7.89 -4.84 3.17
CA ALA A 15 -8.38 -3.47 3.01
C ALA A 15 -9.46 -3.08 4.04
N ALA A 16 -10.22 -4.05 4.57
CA ALA A 16 -11.24 -3.78 5.57
C ALA A 16 -10.62 -3.43 6.92
N VAL A 17 -9.61 -4.19 7.35
CA VAL A 17 -8.84 -3.87 8.57
C VAL A 17 -8.03 -2.58 8.38
N TYR A 18 -7.46 -2.36 7.19
CA TYR A 18 -6.80 -1.10 6.87
C TYR A 18 -7.74 0.11 7.04
N ALA A 19 -8.97 0.04 6.51
CA ALA A 19 -9.96 1.11 6.65
C ALA A 19 -10.39 1.35 8.11
N LEU A 20 -10.37 0.33 8.97
CA LEU A 20 -10.66 0.48 10.40
C LEU A 20 -9.51 1.16 11.16
N LEU A 21 -8.27 0.86 10.80
CA LEU A 21 -7.08 1.43 11.45
C LEU A 21 -6.73 2.82 10.91
N PHE A 22 -7.04 3.09 9.64
CA PHE A 22 -6.78 4.35 8.94
C PHE A 22 -8.05 4.89 8.26
N PRO A 23 -9.08 5.29 9.03
CA PRO A 23 -10.38 5.70 8.47
C PRO A 23 -10.33 6.98 7.62
N ALA A 24 -9.26 7.76 7.72
CA ALA A 24 -9.03 8.95 6.91
C ALA A 24 -8.13 8.69 5.68
N CYS A 25 -7.64 7.46 5.50
CA CYS A 25 -6.70 7.07 4.45
C CYS A 25 -7.38 6.06 3.53
N ASP A 26 -7.43 6.35 2.23
CA ASP A 26 -7.93 5.39 1.26
C ASP A 26 -6.87 4.30 1.04
N TYR A 27 -7.29 3.03 1.03
CA TYR A 27 -6.40 1.92 0.72
C TYR A 27 -5.86 2.02 -0.70
N LEU A 28 -6.58 2.67 -1.62
CA LEU A 28 -6.12 2.97 -2.98
C LEU A 28 -4.85 3.82 -3.03
N LEU A 29 -4.43 4.42 -1.93
CA LEU A 29 -3.11 5.08 -1.86
C LEU A 29 -1.94 4.07 -1.86
N ALA A 30 -2.22 2.79 -1.64
CA ALA A 30 -1.27 1.69 -1.79
C ALA A 30 -1.14 1.20 -3.24
N ASP A 31 -1.94 1.74 -4.18
CA ASP A 31 -1.80 1.51 -5.62
C ASP A 31 -0.54 2.24 -6.14
N ALA A 32 0.59 1.56 -6.07
CA ALA A 32 1.88 2.10 -6.43
C ALA A 32 2.12 2.04 -7.94
N ASN A 33 1.40 1.16 -8.66
CA ASN A 33 1.53 1.00 -10.11
C ASN A 33 0.53 1.88 -10.90
N GLY A 34 -0.53 2.37 -10.24
CA GLY A 34 -1.57 3.25 -10.79
C GLY A 34 -2.62 2.54 -11.64
N ASP A 35 -2.82 1.23 -11.47
CA ASP A 35 -3.76 0.42 -12.26
C ASP A 35 -5.19 0.39 -11.68
N GLY A 36 -5.40 1.01 -10.52
CA GLY A 36 -6.67 1.08 -9.80
C GLY A 36 -6.98 -0.15 -8.95
N MET A 37 -6.02 -1.07 -8.77
CA MET A 37 -6.17 -2.30 -7.99
C MET A 37 -4.97 -2.53 -7.07
N VAL A 38 -5.17 -2.41 -5.76
CA VAL A 38 -4.14 -2.79 -4.79
C VAL A 38 -3.94 -4.31 -4.76
N ASN A 39 -2.83 -4.78 -5.32
CA ASN A 39 -2.50 -6.19 -5.45
C ASN A 39 -0.98 -6.44 -5.47
N VAL A 40 -0.56 -7.70 -5.71
CA VAL A 40 0.86 -8.09 -5.68
C VAL A 40 1.74 -7.31 -6.68
N PHE A 41 1.14 -6.77 -7.75
CA PHE A 41 1.81 -5.95 -8.75
C PHE A 41 2.21 -4.56 -8.22
N ASP A 42 1.70 -4.12 -7.07
CA ASP A 42 2.11 -2.88 -6.41
C ASP A 42 3.41 -3.02 -5.61
N ILE A 43 3.84 -4.25 -5.30
CA ILE A 43 5.02 -4.49 -4.45
C ILE A 43 6.30 -4.00 -5.12
N ASP A 44 6.52 -4.36 -6.39
CA ASP A 44 7.72 -3.97 -7.14
C ASP A 44 7.86 -2.44 -7.26
N PRO A 45 6.83 -1.68 -7.72
CA PRO A 45 6.90 -0.23 -7.75
C PRO A 45 6.97 0.40 -6.36
N PHE A 46 6.31 -0.17 -5.35
CA PHE A 46 6.43 0.30 -3.96
C PHE A 46 7.87 0.19 -3.45
N VAL A 47 8.54 -0.96 -3.68
CA VAL A 47 9.94 -1.17 -3.30
C VAL A 47 10.86 -0.23 -4.07
N ALA A 48 10.59 0.02 -5.35
CA ALA A 48 11.37 0.98 -6.15
C ALA A 48 11.26 2.41 -5.58
N LEU A 49 10.06 2.85 -5.17
CA LEU A 49 9.86 4.14 -4.50
C LEU A 49 10.56 4.19 -3.14
N LEU A 50 10.51 3.10 -2.37
CA LEU A 50 11.12 2.98 -1.04
C LEU A 50 12.65 2.99 -1.08
N ALA A 51 13.24 2.40 -2.12
CA ALA A 51 14.69 2.32 -2.33
C ALA A 51 15.29 3.65 -2.83
N GLY A 52 14.47 4.68 -3.05
CA GLY A 52 14.91 6.02 -3.44
C GLY A 52 15.18 6.11 -4.95
N GLY A 53 14.10 6.06 -5.74
CA GLY A 53 14.15 6.43 -7.16
C GLY A 53 14.89 7.73 -7.44
#